data_AF-A0A235AEA2-F1
#
_entry.id   AF-A0A235AEA2-F1
#
_cell.length_a   1.000
_cell.length_b   1.000
_cell.length_c   1.000
_cell.angle_alpha   90.00
_cell.angle_beta   90.00
_cell.angle_gamma   90.00
#
_symmetry.space_group_name_H-M   'P 1'
#
loop_
_entity.id
_entity.type
_entity.pdbx_description
1 polymer ?
#
loop_
_entity_poly.entity_id
_entity_poly.type
_entity_poly.pdbx_seq_one_letter_code
_entity_poly.pdbx_strand_id
1 'polypeptide(L)'
;MELLPGLILGVVAIALSTSLSKRLGVAGPLILVAVGLAASWLPILDDFEVDPELILVGVLPPLLYAAAVRLPAVEFRRDLPSISGLAVALVVISALAIGGFLTLVLPQLGFPLAVALGAVLSPSDAVATSIVKRLGISPRVVTILEGESLINDATALVLLRSAIAAVAGGFAFADTVGTFVWGIVAAVIVGVVVGGLNLRIRARMNTVAATALGFIVPFVAYLPTEHLGGSGLVAAVAAGITTGQGAARRFTAEQRVSDEINWRTVELVLEGGVFLVMGLELRGILDDNFRQQSGPGKAILLALGSLAILLAIRAVYVAGLIFFQGRRARLRQRDRLEQISERLDSLPPDFAGRGRDPGATRRRLESMRSRVTRAFNDLDYYEASPLGWKHGTIIVWAGMRGVVTLAAAQTLPRETPERELLILTAFLVAVISLLLQGLTLPALVRALRIPSAAADTSLLREEEEALDAELRTAALDRLADPTLAVEEGGRWDARTLTIARRRLEHAADEDAGALARELQLLLIGAMRSRLLELSREGAFSSEVLRESQRRLDAQQVSLEMRQNDV
;
A
#
# COMPACT_ATOMS: atom_id res chain seq x y z
N MET A 1 -5.03 -5.50 34.88
CA MET A 1 -6.42 -6.02 34.90
C MET A 1 -7.42 -4.96 34.44
N GLU A 2 -7.21 -3.68 34.77
CA GLU A 2 -8.13 -2.57 34.42
C GLU A 2 -8.25 -2.28 32.91
N LEU A 3 -7.19 -2.49 32.12
CA LEU A 3 -7.22 -2.30 30.65
C LEU A 3 -7.85 -3.47 29.87
N LEU A 4 -8.00 -4.64 30.51
CA LEU A 4 -8.44 -5.86 29.81
C LEU A 4 -9.92 -5.79 29.35
N PRO A 5 -10.88 -5.32 30.17
CA PRO A 5 -12.25 -5.11 29.72
C PRO A 5 -12.36 -4.13 28.55
N GLY A 6 -11.59 -3.04 28.59
CA GLY A 6 -11.53 -2.05 27.52
C GLY A 6 -11.03 -2.64 26.20
N LEU A 7 -9.95 -3.44 26.26
CA LEU A 7 -9.43 -4.15 25.09
C LEU A 7 -10.46 -5.13 24.50
N ILE A 8 -11.13 -5.92 25.35
CA ILE A 8 -12.16 -6.88 24.91
C ILE A 8 -13.31 -6.14 24.22
N LEU A 9 -13.84 -5.09 24.87
CA LEU A 9 -14.92 -4.28 24.32
C LEU A 9 -14.51 -3.60 23.00
N GLY A 10 -13.26 -3.13 22.92
CA GLY A 10 -12.71 -2.53 21.71
C GLY A 10 -12.67 -3.50 20.54
N VAL A 11 -12.17 -4.73 20.75
CA VAL A 11 -12.16 -5.77 19.70
C VAL A 11 -13.59 -6.12 19.26
N VAL A 12 -14.54 -6.22 20.19
CA VAL A 12 -15.95 -6.44 19.87
C VAL A 12 -16.51 -5.27 19.04
N ALA A 13 -16.22 -4.03 19.42
CA ALA A 13 -16.64 -2.84 18.67
C ALA A 13 -16.09 -2.83 17.24
N ILE A 14 -14.82 -3.21 17.04
CA ILE A 14 -14.18 -3.33 15.72
C ILE A 14 -14.85 -4.43 14.86
N ALA A 15 -15.13 -5.59 15.45
CA ALA A 15 -15.82 -6.67 14.73
C ALA A 15 -17.25 -6.26 14.33
N LEU A 16 -17.99 -5.60 15.24
CA LEU A 16 -19.34 -5.12 14.99
C LEU A 16 -19.37 -3.98 13.96
N SER A 17 -18.41 -3.06 14.00
CA SER A 17 -18.32 -1.95 13.04
C SER A 17 -18.12 -2.45 11.61
N THR A 18 -17.38 -3.54 11.43
CA THR A 18 -17.18 -4.19 10.12
C THR A 18 -18.50 -4.71 9.55
N SER A 19 -19.35 -5.28 10.40
CA SER A 19 -20.67 -5.78 10.01
C SER A 19 -21.65 -4.63 9.72
N LEU A 20 -21.61 -3.58 10.55
CA LEU A 20 -22.48 -2.41 10.44
C LEU A 20 -22.12 -1.55 9.22
N SER A 21 -20.83 -1.46 8.87
CA SER A 21 -20.32 -0.76 7.69
C SER A 21 -21.01 -1.22 6.40
N LYS A 22 -21.23 -2.53 6.24
CA LYS A 22 -21.93 -3.08 5.07
C LYS A 22 -23.40 -2.66 5.02
N ARG A 23 -24.06 -2.51 6.17
CA ARG A 23 -25.48 -2.14 6.26
C ARG A 23 -25.70 -0.64 6.06
N LEU A 24 -24.85 0.20 6.65
CA LEU A 24 -24.98 1.66 6.60
C LEU A 24 -24.35 2.27 5.35
N GLY A 25 -23.50 1.55 4.63
CA GLY A 25 -22.78 2.08 3.47
C GLY A 25 -21.71 3.11 3.85
N VAL A 26 -21.23 3.09 5.10
CA VAL A 26 -20.22 4.01 5.65
C VAL A 26 -18.94 3.22 5.99
N ALA A 27 -17.78 3.85 5.89
CA ALA A 27 -16.49 3.22 6.24
C ALA A 27 -16.45 2.82 7.72
N GLY A 28 -15.91 1.63 8.02
CA GLY A 28 -15.75 1.10 9.38
C GLY A 28 -15.04 2.05 10.35
N PRO A 29 -13.91 2.68 9.96
CA PRO A 29 -13.24 3.73 10.74
C PRO A 29 -14.16 4.84 11.25
N LEU A 30 -15.06 5.36 10.41
CA LEU A 30 -15.97 6.45 10.79
C LEU A 30 -16.99 5.99 11.85
N ILE A 31 -17.44 4.74 11.75
CA ILE A 31 -18.31 4.13 12.77
C ILE A 31 -17.55 4.02 14.10
N LEU A 32 -16.28 3.64 14.07
CA LEU A 32 -15.46 3.49 15.28
C LEU A 32 -15.17 4.81 15.97
N VAL A 33 -14.89 5.89 15.21
CA VAL A 33 -14.78 7.23 15.78
C VAL A 33 -16.08 7.65 16.47
N ALA A 34 -17.24 7.40 15.84
CA ALA A 34 -18.53 7.72 16.42
C ALA A 34 -18.85 6.88 17.68
N VAL A 35 -18.51 5.59 17.66
CA VAL A 35 -18.66 4.69 18.81
C VAL A 35 -17.73 5.10 19.94
N GLY A 36 -16.48 5.44 19.66
CA GLY A 36 -15.52 5.95 20.63
C GLY A 36 -16.00 7.25 21.27
N LEU A 37 -16.50 8.20 20.45
CA LEU A 37 -17.08 9.44 20.96
C LEU A 37 -18.28 9.18 21.87
N ALA A 38 -19.20 8.29 21.47
CA ALA A 38 -20.35 7.94 22.31
C ALA A 38 -19.91 7.24 23.61
N ALA A 39 -18.90 6.37 23.55
CA ALA A 39 -18.36 5.66 24.69
C ALA A 39 -17.56 6.56 25.64
N SER A 40 -16.97 7.67 25.15
CA SER A 40 -16.25 8.65 25.97
C SER A 40 -17.14 9.34 27.03
N TRP A 41 -18.46 9.18 26.94
CA TRP A 41 -19.43 9.70 27.91
C TRP A 41 -19.72 8.71 29.06
N LEU A 42 -19.18 7.48 28.99
CA LEU A 42 -19.34 6.51 30.05
C LEU A 42 -18.36 6.85 31.19
N PRO A 43 -18.83 6.97 32.45
CA PRO A 43 -17.97 7.34 33.59
C PRO A 43 -16.81 6.38 33.86
N ILE A 44 -16.91 5.14 33.36
CA ILE A 44 -15.89 4.09 33.50
C ILE A 44 -14.67 4.40 32.61
N LEU A 45 -14.83 5.26 31.58
CA LEU A 45 -13.82 5.60 30.58
C LEU A 45 -13.43 7.08 30.63
N ASP A 46 -13.77 7.79 31.71
CA ASP A 46 -13.31 9.17 31.93
C ASP A 46 -11.75 9.18 32.02
N ASP A 47 -11.12 10.21 31.43
CA ASP A 47 -9.66 10.41 31.33
C ASP A 47 -8.86 9.32 30.58
N PHE A 48 -9.46 8.68 29.57
CA PHE A 48 -8.73 7.74 28.70
C PHE A 48 -7.75 8.49 27.76
N GLU A 49 -6.45 8.39 28.05
CA GLU A 49 -5.35 8.92 27.22
C GLU A 49 -4.39 7.78 26.85
N VAL A 50 -4.03 7.68 25.57
CA VAL A 50 -3.04 6.70 25.10
C VAL A 50 -1.73 7.41 24.81
N ASP A 51 -0.64 6.86 25.35
CA ASP A 51 0.69 7.37 25.06
C ASP A 51 0.94 7.37 23.53
N PRO A 52 1.23 8.54 22.91
CA PRO A 52 1.49 8.66 21.49
C PRO A 52 2.60 7.72 21.00
N GLU A 53 3.59 7.42 21.85
CA GLU A 53 4.67 6.51 21.51
C GLU A 53 4.15 5.08 21.27
N LEU A 54 3.10 4.65 21.97
CA LEU A 54 2.48 3.34 21.72
C LEU A 54 1.84 3.28 20.34
N ILE A 55 1.23 4.38 19.87
CA ILE A 55 0.66 4.44 18.52
C ILE A 55 1.79 4.47 17.49
N LEU A 56 2.76 5.38 17.64
CA LEU A 56 3.83 5.60 16.66
C LEU A 56 4.83 4.45 16.56
N VAL A 57 5.17 3.80 17.67
CA VAL A 57 6.15 2.70 17.72
C VAL A 57 5.46 1.34 17.72
N GLY A 58 4.33 1.20 18.44
CA GLY A 58 3.64 -0.08 18.59
C GLY A 58 2.69 -0.41 17.43
N VAL A 59 1.97 0.59 16.91
CA VAL A 59 0.85 0.36 15.97
C VAL A 59 1.21 0.71 14.52
N LEU A 60 1.86 1.84 14.28
CA LEU A 60 2.17 2.30 12.92
C LEU A 60 3.11 1.34 12.15
N PRO A 61 4.23 0.84 12.70
CA PRO A 61 5.12 -0.04 11.93
C PRO A 61 4.43 -1.30 11.37
N PRO A 62 3.65 -2.08 12.16
CA PRO A 62 2.92 -3.22 11.60
C PRO A 62 1.80 -2.81 10.64
N LEU A 63 1.10 -1.68 10.85
CA LEU A 63 0.09 -1.19 9.91
C LEU A 63 0.70 -0.84 8.55
N LEU A 64 1.75 -0.02 8.55
CA LEU A 64 2.45 0.39 7.33
C LEU A 64 3.09 -0.82 6.63
N TYR A 65 3.68 -1.75 7.39
CA TYR A 65 4.19 -2.99 6.82
C TYR A 65 3.08 -3.83 6.16
N ALA A 66 1.93 -3.99 6.83
CA ALA A 66 0.80 -4.76 6.31
C ALA A 66 0.27 -4.16 4.99
N ALA A 67 0.11 -2.83 4.96
CA ALA A 67 -0.29 -2.10 3.75
C ALA A 67 0.76 -2.26 2.64
N ALA A 68 2.05 -2.11 2.97
CA ALA A 68 3.16 -2.26 2.02
C ALA A 68 3.25 -3.66 1.39
N VAL A 69 3.01 -4.72 2.15
CA VAL A 69 3.02 -6.12 1.64
C VAL A 69 1.91 -6.34 0.62
N ARG A 70 0.78 -5.65 0.76
CA ARG A 70 -0.39 -5.78 -0.12
C ARG A 70 -0.38 -4.84 -1.32
N LEU A 71 0.62 -3.95 -1.44
CA LEU A 71 0.65 -2.99 -2.53
C LEU A 71 0.68 -3.69 -3.92
N PRO A 72 -0.14 -3.23 -4.88
CA PRO A 72 -0.09 -3.68 -6.28
C PRO A 72 1.29 -3.39 -6.89
N ALA A 73 2.10 -4.43 -7.05
CA ALA A 73 3.49 -4.34 -7.50
C ALA A 73 3.69 -3.55 -8.80
N VAL A 74 2.92 -3.94 -9.81
CA VAL A 74 3.12 -3.51 -11.19
C VAL A 74 2.67 -2.06 -11.33
N GLU A 75 1.49 -1.73 -10.84
CA GLU A 75 0.90 -0.39 -10.86
C GLU A 75 1.69 0.56 -9.98
N PHE A 76 2.14 0.13 -8.79
CA PHE A 76 2.98 0.97 -7.92
C PHE A 76 4.28 1.37 -8.61
N ARG A 77 4.94 0.42 -9.30
CA ARG A 77 6.14 0.71 -10.10
C ARG A 77 5.85 1.68 -11.23
N ARG A 78 4.73 1.49 -11.95
CA ARG A 78 4.31 2.37 -13.05
C ARG A 78 4.04 3.79 -12.57
N ASP A 79 3.35 3.94 -11.46
CA ASP A 79 2.97 5.26 -10.95
C ASP A 79 3.91 5.81 -9.88
N LEU A 80 5.10 5.20 -9.70
CA LEU A 80 6.10 5.62 -8.72
C LEU A 80 6.43 7.13 -8.79
N PRO A 81 6.58 7.79 -9.96
CA PRO A 81 6.82 9.23 -10.01
C PRO A 81 5.63 10.05 -9.46
N SER A 82 4.41 9.64 -9.78
CA SER A 82 3.18 10.29 -9.30
C SER A 82 3.04 10.12 -7.78
N ILE A 83 3.22 8.88 -7.31
CA ILE A 83 3.14 8.51 -5.89
C ILE A 83 4.21 9.25 -5.09
N SER A 84 5.46 9.24 -5.54
CA SER A 84 6.56 9.91 -4.85
C SER A 84 6.36 11.43 -4.79
N GLY A 85 5.83 12.02 -5.87
CA GLY A 85 5.48 13.44 -5.90
C GLY A 85 4.41 13.81 -4.87
N LEU A 86 3.33 13.02 -4.79
CA LEU A 86 2.25 13.21 -3.82
C LEU A 86 2.68 12.89 -2.37
N ALA A 87 3.50 11.87 -2.16
CA ALA A 87 3.89 11.44 -0.83
C ALA A 87 5.03 12.27 -0.22
N VAL A 88 5.91 12.86 -1.04
CA VAL A 88 7.08 13.60 -0.57
C VAL A 88 6.98 15.08 -0.88
N ALA A 89 6.91 15.44 -2.16
CA ALA A 89 6.97 16.85 -2.56
C ALA A 89 5.73 17.63 -2.09
N LEU A 90 4.53 17.08 -2.28
CA LEU A 90 3.30 17.69 -1.81
C LEU A 90 3.29 17.81 -0.27
N VAL A 91 3.84 16.84 0.45
CA VAL A 91 3.94 16.88 1.92
C VAL A 91 4.84 18.02 2.38
N VAL A 92 6.03 18.15 1.80
CA VAL A 92 6.97 19.26 2.10
C VAL A 92 6.34 20.61 1.78
N ILE A 93 5.73 20.77 0.59
CA ILE A 93 5.08 22.02 0.17
C ILE A 93 3.95 22.39 1.14
N SER A 94 3.11 21.41 1.50
CA SER A 94 1.99 21.59 2.41
C SER A 94 2.46 21.96 3.82
N ALA A 95 3.48 21.28 4.34
CA ALA A 95 4.05 21.56 5.65
C ALA A 95 4.62 22.99 5.74
N LEU A 96 5.36 23.42 4.72
CA LEU A 96 5.91 24.78 4.65
C LEU A 96 4.82 25.84 4.50
N ALA A 97 3.79 25.60 3.69
CA ALA A 97 2.68 26.54 3.50
C ALA A 97 1.87 26.70 4.79
N ILE A 98 1.55 25.59 5.47
CA ILE A 98 0.87 25.62 6.76
C ILE A 98 1.77 26.25 7.83
N GLY A 99 3.06 25.96 7.85
CA GLY A 99 4.01 26.61 8.76
C GLY A 99 4.06 28.13 8.54
N GLY A 100 4.05 28.58 7.29
CA GLY A 100 3.93 30.00 6.95
C GLY A 100 2.62 30.61 7.46
N PHE A 101 1.48 29.95 7.21
CA PHE A 101 0.16 30.38 7.70
C PHE A 101 0.12 30.49 9.24
N LEU A 102 0.58 29.46 9.94
CA LEU A 102 0.58 29.43 11.40
C LEU A 102 1.54 30.44 12.01
N THR A 103 2.68 30.73 11.37
CA THR A 103 3.59 31.78 11.83
C THR A 103 2.94 33.17 11.73
N LEU A 104 2.09 33.39 10.72
CA LEU A 104 1.35 34.65 10.58
C LEU A 104 0.23 34.80 11.61
N VAL A 105 -0.48 33.72 11.91
CA VAL A 105 -1.63 33.74 12.83
C VAL A 105 -1.19 33.63 14.30
N LEU A 106 -0.13 32.86 14.58
CA LEU A 106 0.45 32.61 15.90
C LEU A 106 1.95 32.94 15.90
N PRO A 107 2.34 34.23 15.93
CA PRO A 107 3.74 34.65 15.81
C PRO A 107 4.67 34.06 16.89
N GLN A 108 4.10 33.74 18.06
CA GLN A 108 4.80 33.17 19.21
C GLN A 108 5.29 31.73 19.03
N LEU A 109 4.78 30.98 18.04
CA LEU A 109 5.21 29.61 17.75
C LEU A 109 6.62 29.55 17.15
N GLY A 110 7.00 30.57 16.37
CA GLY A 110 8.20 30.52 15.54
C GLY A 110 8.05 29.58 14.34
N PHE A 111 8.82 29.86 13.28
CA PHE A 111 8.71 29.14 12.02
C PHE A 111 8.98 27.62 12.11
N PRO A 112 9.98 27.13 12.86
CA PRO A 112 10.25 25.69 12.92
C PRO A 112 9.11 24.90 13.57
N LEU A 113 8.55 25.35 14.70
CA LEU A 113 7.42 24.65 15.33
C LEU A 113 6.13 24.78 14.51
N ALA A 114 5.94 25.90 13.81
CA ALA A 114 4.84 26.04 12.86
C ALA A 114 4.94 25.06 11.69
N VAL A 115 6.15 24.85 11.15
CA VAL A 115 6.42 23.84 10.10
C VAL A 115 6.28 22.43 10.67
N ALA A 116 6.68 22.19 11.92
CA ALA A 116 6.43 20.92 12.61
C ALA A 116 4.94 20.58 12.65
N LEU A 117 4.08 21.54 13.05
CA LEU A 117 2.63 21.33 13.00
C LEU A 117 2.14 21.17 11.55
N GLY A 118 2.67 21.95 10.60
CA GLY A 118 2.36 21.77 9.18
C GLY A 118 2.69 20.37 8.67
N ALA A 119 3.81 19.79 9.10
CA ALA A 119 4.20 18.42 8.78
C ALA A 119 3.22 17.42 9.38
N VAL A 120 2.77 17.63 10.63
CA VAL A 120 1.76 16.80 11.29
C VAL A 120 0.42 16.80 10.52
N LEU A 121 -0.02 17.96 10.02
CA LEU A 121 -1.32 18.11 9.33
C LEU A 121 -1.31 17.64 7.87
N SER A 122 -0.14 17.43 7.29
CA SER A 122 0.00 17.21 5.85
C SER A 122 -0.35 15.79 5.36
N PRO A 123 -0.02 14.69 6.08
CA PRO A 123 -0.34 13.33 5.64
C PRO A 123 -1.82 13.12 5.40
N SER A 124 -2.09 12.22 4.45
CA SER A 124 -3.42 11.70 4.18
C SER A 124 -3.53 10.22 4.51
N ASP A 125 -4.69 9.83 5.01
CA ASP A 125 -5.03 8.51 5.54
C ASP A 125 -5.58 7.54 4.48
N ALA A 126 -5.39 6.25 4.74
CA ALA A 126 -5.78 5.13 3.90
C ALA A 126 -7.30 4.90 3.87
N VAL A 127 -8.06 5.49 4.80
CA VAL A 127 -9.53 5.38 4.86
C VAL A 127 -10.17 5.75 3.53
N ALA A 128 -9.63 6.76 2.82
CA ALA A 128 -10.16 7.18 1.54
C ALA A 128 -10.04 6.10 0.48
N THR A 129 -8.93 5.39 0.49
CA THR A 129 -8.69 4.29 -0.44
C THR A 129 -9.72 3.18 -0.22
N SER A 130 -10.08 2.87 1.03
CA SER A 130 -11.13 1.89 1.33
C SER A 130 -12.51 2.27 0.75
N ILE A 131 -12.84 3.56 0.73
CA ILE A 131 -14.09 4.09 0.15
C ILE A 131 -14.01 4.05 -1.38
N VAL A 132 -12.91 4.54 -1.96
CA VAL A 132 -12.67 4.56 -3.41
C VAL A 132 -12.71 3.14 -4.00
N LYS A 133 -12.10 2.18 -3.32
CA LYS A 133 -12.10 0.76 -3.71
C LYS A 133 -13.52 0.17 -3.70
N ARG A 134 -14.33 0.49 -2.69
CA ARG A 134 -15.75 0.05 -2.63
C ARG A 134 -16.61 0.66 -3.73
N LEU A 135 -16.27 1.86 -4.19
CA LEU A 135 -16.99 2.54 -5.27
C LEU A 135 -16.60 2.05 -6.67
N GLY A 136 -15.63 1.13 -6.77
CA GLY A 136 -15.20 0.56 -8.05
C GLY A 136 -14.55 1.60 -8.97
N ILE A 137 -13.76 2.50 -8.40
CA ILE A 137 -12.92 3.43 -9.16
C ILE A 137 -11.69 2.67 -9.70
N SER A 138 -11.11 3.18 -10.80
CA SER A 138 -9.98 2.53 -11.49
C SER A 138 -8.84 2.08 -10.53
N PRO A 139 -8.28 0.87 -10.74
CA PRO A 139 -7.19 0.33 -9.92
C PRO A 139 -5.99 1.26 -9.80
N ARG A 140 -5.75 2.07 -10.83
CA ARG A 140 -4.70 3.09 -10.87
C ARG A 140 -4.86 4.16 -9.79
N VAL A 141 -6.06 4.71 -9.63
CA VAL A 141 -6.33 5.74 -8.61
C VAL A 141 -6.22 5.15 -7.21
N VAL A 142 -6.74 3.93 -7.01
CA VAL A 142 -6.59 3.19 -5.74
C VAL A 142 -5.12 3.03 -5.41
N THR A 143 -4.29 2.58 -6.36
CA THR A 143 -2.84 2.39 -6.16
C THR A 143 -2.13 3.70 -5.83
N ILE A 144 -2.48 4.80 -6.51
CA ILE A 144 -1.90 6.12 -6.23
C ILE A 144 -2.21 6.56 -4.81
N LEU A 145 -3.47 6.40 -4.36
CA LEU A 145 -3.89 6.79 -3.01
C LEU A 145 -3.29 5.89 -1.92
N GLU A 146 -3.26 4.57 -2.13
CA GLU A 146 -2.59 3.61 -1.24
C GLU A 146 -1.09 3.92 -1.12
N GLY A 147 -0.41 4.13 -2.25
CA GLY A 147 1.02 4.44 -2.27
C GLY A 147 1.35 5.80 -1.65
N GLU A 148 0.50 6.81 -1.86
CA GLU A 148 0.63 8.11 -1.22
C GLU A 148 0.51 7.99 0.30
N SER A 149 -0.59 7.39 0.79
CA SER A 149 -0.87 7.22 2.22
C SER A 149 0.18 6.38 2.94
N LEU A 150 0.83 5.45 2.24
CA LEU A 150 1.88 4.63 2.84
C LEU A 150 3.17 5.41 3.13
N ILE A 151 3.53 6.35 2.24
CA ILE A 151 4.84 7.03 2.27
C ILE A 151 4.75 8.41 2.94
N ASN A 152 3.59 9.07 2.86
CA ASN A 152 3.39 10.43 3.36
C ASN A 152 3.53 10.52 4.90
N ASP A 153 3.04 9.54 5.66
CA ASP A 153 3.12 9.46 7.12
C ASP A 153 4.59 9.44 7.56
N ALA A 154 5.37 8.61 6.89
CA ALA A 154 6.78 8.46 7.17
C ALA A 154 7.56 9.74 6.80
N THR A 155 7.21 10.38 5.68
CA THR A 155 7.79 11.67 5.27
C THR A 155 7.49 12.78 6.28
N ALA A 156 6.24 12.89 6.72
CA ALA A 156 5.82 13.91 7.67
C ALA A 156 6.51 13.77 9.02
N LEU A 157 6.69 12.55 9.53
CA LEU A 157 7.40 12.35 10.80
C LEU A 157 8.89 12.69 10.70
N VAL A 158 9.53 12.48 9.54
CA VAL A 158 10.91 12.95 9.31
C VAL A 158 10.95 14.49 9.29
N LEU A 159 9.99 15.13 8.61
CA LEU A 159 9.90 16.60 8.59
C LEU A 159 9.62 17.18 9.99
N LEU A 160 8.73 16.56 10.76
CA LEU A 160 8.41 16.93 12.14
C LEU A 160 9.66 16.92 13.01
N ARG A 161 10.40 15.80 13.02
CA ARG A 161 11.64 15.67 13.81
C ARG A 161 12.69 16.67 13.38
N SER A 162 12.85 16.88 12.07
CA SER A 162 13.80 17.85 11.52
C SER A 162 13.43 19.28 11.93
N ALA A 163 12.14 19.61 11.94
CA ALA A 163 11.63 20.91 12.35
C ALA A 163 11.79 21.15 13.86
N ILE A 164 11.55 20.13 14.70
CA ILE A 164 11.81 20.20 16.14
C ILE A 164 13.30 20.35 16.42
N ALA A 165 14.17 19.58 15.74
CA ALA A 165 15.62 19.69 15.89
C ALA A 165 16.16 21.08 15.53
N ALA A 166 15.57 21.73 14.52
CA ALA A 166 15.93 23.10 14.12
C ALA A 166 15.63 24.16 15.20
N VAL A 167 14.71 23.88 16.14
CA VAL A 167 14.46 24.76 17.30
C VAL A 167 15.67 24.77 18.25
N ALA A 168 16.31 23.62 18.46
CA ALA A 168 17.39 23.46 19.43
C ALA A 168 18.77 23.90 18.88
N GLY A 169 19.01 23.74 17.58
CA GLY A 169 20.34 23.92 16.97
C GLY A 169 20.53 25.15 16.09
N GLY A 170 19.47 25.94 15.84
CA GLY A 170 19.48 26.99 14.81
C GLY A 170 19.31 26.43 13.39
N PHE A 171 18.87 27.27 12.45
CA PHE A 171 18.49 26.82 11.11
C PHE A 171 19.68 26.82 10.14
N ALA A 172 20.32 25.66 9.94
CA ALA A 172 21.27 25.42 8.85
C ALA A 172 20.60 24.58 7.75
N PHE A 173 20.12 25.25 6.69
CA PHE A 173 19.32 24.62 5.62
C PHE A 173 19.99 23.38 5.00
N ALA A 174 21.31 23.44 4.76
CA ALA A 174 22.06 22.34 4.15
C ALA A 174 22.12 21.09 5.06
N ASP A 175 22.34 21.29 6.36
CA ASP A 175 22.42 20.19 7.32
C ASP A 175 21.05 19.53 7.54
N THR A 176 19.97 20.32 7.56
CA THR A 176 18.59 19.82 7.65
C THR A 176 18.23 18.96 6.44
N VAL A 177 18.53 19.44 5.22
CA VAL A 177 18.26 18.66 3.99
C VAL A 177 19.14 17.42 3.93
N GLY A 178 20.42 17.52 4.31
CA GLY A 178 21.33 16.36 4.37
C GLY A 178 20.84 15.29 5.33
N THR A 179 20.42 15.67 6.54
CA THR A 179 19.87 14.77 7.56
C THR A 179 18.57 14.11 7.08
N PHE A 180 17.68 14.88 6.44
CA PHE A 180 16.44 14.37 5.85
C PHE A 180 16.73 13.30 4.77
N VAL A 181 17.62 13.61 3.83
CA VAL A 181 17.98 12.68 2.73
C VAL A 181 18.66 11.43 3.28
N TRP A 182 19.60 11.58 4.21
CA TRP A 182 20.25 10.46 4.89
C TRP A 182 19.22 9.58 5.60
N GLY A 183 18.29 10.18 6.33
CA GLY A 183 17.29 9.44 7.10
C GLY A 183 16.37 8.58 6.22
N ILE A 184 16.03 9.03 5.01
CA ILE A 184 15.28 8.25 4.02
C ILE A 184 16.15 7.15 3.42
N VAL A 185 17.37 7.47 2.96
CA VAL A 185 18.25 6.51 2.29
C VAL A 185 18.65 5.37 3.23
N ALA A 186 19.04 5.69 4.47
CA ALA A 186 19.36 4.70 5.49
C ALA A 186 18.17 3.78 5.76
N ALA A 187 16.96 4.35 5.91
CA ALA A 187 15.74 3.57 6.14
C ALA A 187 15.41 2.62 4.98
N VAL A 188 15.52 3.08 3.74
CA VAL A 188 15.29 2.23 2.56
C VAL A 188 16.30 1.09 2.50
N ILE A 189 17.59 1.37 2.75
CA ILE A 189 18.64 0.33 2.74
C ILE A 189 18.36 -0.72 3.82
N VAL A 190 18.14 -0.29 5.07
CA VAL A 190 17.88 -1.21 6.19
C VAL A 190 16.60 -2.01 5.93
N GLY A 191 15.52 -1.37 5.50
CA GLY A 191 14.25 -2.03 5.19
C GLY A 191 14.38 -3.08 4.08
N VAL A 192 15.09 -2.77 2.99
CA VAL A 192 15.35 -3.74 1.90
C VAL A 192 16.20 -4.92 2.39
N VAL A 193 17.22 -4.66 3.22
CA VAL A 193 18.04 -5.73 3.81
C VAL A 193 17.21 -6.62 4.72
N VAL A 194 16.43 -6.04 5.64
CA VAL A 194 15.56 -6.78 6.56
C VAL A 194 14.50 -7.57 5.80
N GLY A 195 13.82 -6.97 4.82
CA GLY A 195 12.85 -7.67 3.96
C GLY A 195 13.49 -8.80 3.15
N GLY A 196 14.71 -8.60 2.65
CA GLY A 196 15.46 -9.65 1.94
C GLY A 196 15.89 -10.81 2.85
N LEU A 197 16.29 -10.53 4.08
CA LEU A 197 16.60 -11.54 5.10
C LEU A 197 15.34 -12.29 5.52
N ASN A 198 14.26 -11.56 5.78
CA ASN A 198 12.93 -12.06 6.10
C ASN A 198 12.49 -13.15 5.11
N LEU A 199 12.54 -12.84 3.80
CA LEU A 199 12.19 -13.78 2.74
C LEU A 199 13.06 -15.04 2.73
N ARG A 200 14.36 -14.92 3.02
CA ARG A 200 15.29 -16.07 3.02
C ARG A 200 15.08 -16.97 4.24
N ILE A 201 14.81 -16.37 5.40
CA ILE A 201 14.65 -17.09 6.67
C ILE A 201 13.28 -17.78 6.72
N ARG A 202 12.19 -17.04 6.47
CA ARG A 202 10.81 -17.57 6.54
C ARG A 202 10.55 -18.65 5.49
N ALA A 203 11.20 -18.58 4.32
CA ALA A 203 11.10 -19.62 3.29
C ALA A 203 11.62 -21.00 3.74
N ARG A 204 12.39 -21.08 4.83
CA ARG A 204 12.91 -22.35 5.38
C ARG A 204 12.17 -22.81 6.65
N MET A 205 11.15 -22.07 7.06
CA MET A 205 10.39 -22.35 8.28
C MET A 205 9.03 -22.98 7.92
N ASN A 206 8.43 -23.69 8.87
CA ASN A 206 7.03 -24.06 8.76
C ASN A 206 6.13 -22.80 8.81
N THR A 207 4.88 -22.96 8.38
CA THR A 207 3.93 -21.84 8.25
C THR A 207 3.71 -21.09 9.56
N VAL A 208 3.55 -21.78 10.68
CA VAL A 208 3.30 -21.15 12.00
C VAL A 208 4.49 -20.32 12.47
N ALA A 209 5.71 -20.88 12.44
CA ALA A 209 6.93 -20.16 12.83
C ALA A 209 7.25 -19.02 11.86
N ALA A 210 7.00 -19.20 10.57
CA ALA A 210 7.12 -18.14 9.58
C ALA A 210 6.15 -17.00 9.92
N THR A 211 4.87 -17.26 10.22
CA THR A 211 3.89 -16.23 10.59
C THR A 211 4.32 -15.49 11.87
N ALA A 212 4.73 -16.21 12.91
CA ALA A 212 5.21 -15.61 14.16
C ALA A 212 6.40 -14.67 13.92
N LEU A 213 7.37 -15.10 13.09
CA LEU A 213 8.50 -14.25 12.69
C LEU A 213 8.03 -13.04 11.86
N GLY A 214 7.00 -13.22 11.03
CA GLY A 214 6.38 -12.16 10.24
C GLY A 214 5.96 -10.97 11.09
N PHE A 215 5.31 -11.20 12.23
CA PHE A 215 4.84 -10.13 13.12
C PHE A 215 5.95 -9.24 13.69
N ILE A 216 7.18 -9.74 13.81
CA ILE A 216 8.30 -8.95 14.35
C ILE A 216 9.09 -8.19 13.27
N VAL A 217 8.96 -8.55 12.00
CA VAL A 217 9.66 -7.91 10.86
C VAL A 217 9.54 -6.37 10.86
N PRO A 218 8.35 -5.76 11.00
CA PRO A 218 8.24 -4.30 11.03
C PRO A 218 9.11 -3.65 12.13
N PHE A 219 9.14 -4.24 13.32
CA PHE A 219 9.93 -3.73 14.45
C PHE A 219 11.44 -3.94 14.25
N VAL A 220 11.82 -5.07 13.66
CA VAL A 220 13.22 -5.37 13.31
C VAL A 220 13.75 -4.43 12.22
N ALA A 221 12.89 -3.94 11.32
CA ALA A 221 13.25 -2.88 10.38
C ALA A 221 13.30 -1.50 11.05
N TYR A 222 12.34 -1.23 11.94
CA TYR A 222 12.17 0.04 12.63
C TYR A 222 13.34 0.38 13.56
N LEU A 223 13.62 -0.48 14.54
CA LEU A 223 14.56 -0.20 15.64
C LEU A 223 16.00 0.13 15.22
N PRO A 224 16.68 -0.66 14.37
CA PRO A 224 18.05 -0.34 13.96
C PRO A 224 18.10 0.94 13.11
N THR A 225 17.04 1.23 12.35
CA THR A 225 16.97 2.43 11.53
C THR A 225 16.90 3.70 12.39
N GLU A 226 16.11 3.69 13.45
CA GLU A 226 16.03 4.80 14.41
C GLU A 226 17.39 5.08 15.07
N HIS A 227 18.13 4.04 15.45
CA HIS A 227 19.49 4.20 16.00
C HIS A 227 20.49 4.81 15.02
N LEU A 228 20.27 4.66 13.71
CA LEU A 228 21.09 5.26 12.66
C LEU A 228 20.65 6.69 12.29
N GLY A 229 19.67 7.25 13.03
CA GLY A 229 19.07 8.54 12.73
C GLY A 229 18.16 8.53 11.49
N GLY A 230 17.74 7.34 11.04
CA GLY A 230 16.80 7.16 9.94
C GLY A 230 15.34 7.05 10.42
N SER A 231 14.40 7.03 9.46
CA SER A 231 12.99 6.81 9.76
C SER A 231 12.66 5.33 9.86
N GLY A 232 12.42 4.83 11.07
CA GLY A 232 12.04 3.44 11.29
C GLY A 232 10.74 3.05 10.55
N LEU A 233 9.82 3.99 10.35
CA LEU A 233 8.58 3.77 9.60
C LEU A 233 8.85 3.58 8.10
N VAL A 234 9.71 4.40 7.49
CA VAL A 234 10.15 4.20 6.10
C VAL A 234 10.82 2.82 5.95
N ALA A 235 11.59 2.38 6.94
CA ALA A 235 12.23 1.06 6.90
C ALA A 235 11.21 -0.08 6.98
N ALA A 236 10.18 0.03 7.83
CA ALA A 236 9.08 -0.94 7.89
C ALA A 236 8.32 -1.02 6.56
N VAL A 237 8.04 0.13 5.92
CA VAL A 237 7.44 0.20 4.58
C VAL A 237 8.33 -0.49 3.54
N ALA A 238 9.62 -0.16 3.50
CA ALA A 238 10.56 -0.75 2.54
C ALA A 238 10.72 -2.27 2.75
N ALA A 239 10.70 -2.74 4.00
CA ALA A 239 10.70 -4.17 4.33
C ALA A 239 9.40 -4.85 3.88
N GLY A 240 8.25 -4.19 4.04
CA GLY A 240 6.95 -4.67 3.59
C GLY A 240 6.86 -4.78 2.07
N ILE A 241 7.27 -3.74 1.33
CA ILE A 241 7.35 -3.77 -0.14
C ILE A 241 8.25 -4.91 -0.58
N THR A 242 9.46 -5.01 -0.02
CA THR A 242 10.41 -6.07 -0.38
C THR A 242 9.83 -7.46 -0.12
N THR A 243 9.13 -7.64 1.01
CA THR A 243 8.50 -8.92 1.35
C THR A 243 7.34 -9.25 0.42
N GLY A 244 6.43 -8.31 0.16
CA GLY A 244 5.28 -8.52 -0.74
C GLY A 244 5.73 -8.93 -2.14
N GLN A 245 6.73 -8.24 -2.69
CA GLN A 245 7.29 -8.57 -4.02
C GLN A 245 8.02 -9.92 -4.07
N GLY A 246 8.65 -10.32 -2.97
CA GLY A 246 9.40 -11.57 -2.90
C GLY A 246 8.57 -12.79 -2.51
N ALA A 247 7.41 -12.61 -1.88
CA ALA A 247 6.57 -13.68 -1.31
C ALA A 247 6.12 -14.69 -2.37
N ALA A 248 5.72 -14.20 -3.56
CA ALA A 248 5.27 -15.06 -4.67
C ALA A 248 6.36 -16.04 -5.16
N ARG A 249 7.64 -15.68 -4.99
CA ARG A 249 8.79 -16.51 -5.41
C ARG A 249 9.34 -17.39 -4.29
N ARG A 250 9.24 -16.96 -3.03
CA ARG A 250 9.98 -17.55 -1.90
C ARG A 250 9.11 -18.33 -0.93
N PHE A 251 7.85 -17.95 -0.76
CA PHE A 251 6.96 -18.59 0.20
C PHE A 251 6.22 -19.78 -0.43
N THR A 252 5.77 -20.70 0.41
CA THR A 252 4.84 -21.76 0.00
C THR A 252 3.43 -21.20 -0.18
N ALA A 253 2.54 -21.98 -0.80
CA ALA A 253 1.13 -21.59 -0.92
C ALA A 253 0.47 -21.38 0.46
N GLU A 254 0.71 -22.31 1.38
CA GLU A 254 0.20 -22.23 2.76
C GLU A 254 0.70 -20.97 3.49
N GLN A 255 1.99 -20.65 3.38
CA GLN A 255 2.56 -19.44 3.96
C GLN A 255 1.94 -18.16 3.41
N ARG A 256 1.70 -18.08 2.09
CA ARG A 256 1.07 -16.90 1.48
C ARG A 256 -0.37 -16.71 1.93
N VAL A 257 -1.14 -17.79 1.96
CA VAL A 257 -2.54 -17.75 2.44
C VAL A 257 -2.57 -17.34 3.92
N SER A 258 -1.69 -17.93 4.75
CA SER A 258 -1.57 -17.58 6.16
C SER A 258 -1.20 -16.10 6.33
N ASP A 259 -0.20 -15.61 5.60
CA ASP A 259 0.23 -14.21 5.66
C ASP A 259 -0.88 -13.23 5.26
N GLU A 260 -1.60 -13.50 4.17
CA GLU A 260 -2.71 -12.65 3.71
C GLU A 260 -3.79 -12.52 4.78
N ILE A 261 -4.22 -13.63 5.37
CA ILE A 261 -5.26 -13.66 6.40
C ILE A 261 -4.79 -12.94 7.67
N ASN A 262 -3.60 -13.29 8.16
CA ASN A 262 -3.08 -12.75 9.42
C ASN A 262 -2.84 -11.24 9.34
N TRP A 263 -2.22 -10.75 8.27
CA TRP A 263 -1.98 -9.30 8.11
C TRP A 263 -3.26 -8.50 7.88
N ARG A 264 -4.29 -9.11 7.30
CA ARG A 264 -5.60 -8.46 7.16
C ARG A 264 -6.31 -8.35 8.52
N THR A 265 -6.20 -9.38 9.36
CA THR A 265 -6.71 -9.35 10.73
C THR A 265 -5.97 -8.32 11.58
N VAL A 266 -4.64 -8.29 11.50
CA VAL A 266 -3.80 -7.30 12.21
C VAL A 266 -4.16 -5.87 11.78
N GLU A 267 -4.27 -5.61 10.47
CA GLU A 267 -4.71 -4.30 9.96
C GLU A 267 -6.08 -3.90 10.53
N LEU A 268 -7.08 -4.79 10.45
CA LEU A 268 -8.42 -4.50 10.96
C LEU A 268 -8.41 -4.13 12.46
N VAL A 269 -7.69 -4.89 13.28
CA VAL A 269 -7.64 -4.68 14.73
C VAL A 269 -6.86 -3.41 15.08
N LEU A 270 -5.70 -3.20 14.46
CA LEU A 270 -4.85 -2.05 14.74
C LEU A 270 -5.44 -0.75 14.21
N GLU A 271 -5.88 -0.72 12.96
CA GLU A 271 -6.52 0.44 12.35
C GLU A 271 -7.82 0.77 13.11
N GLY A 272 -8.66 -0.24 13.35
CA GLY A 272 -9.90 -0.06 14.09
C GLY A 272 -9.67 0.41 15.54
N GLY A 273 -8.66 -0.12 16.22
CA GLY A 273 -8.29 0.31 17.56
C GLY A 273 -7.86 1.77 17.59
N VAL A 274 -7.03 2.19 16.64
CA VAL A 274 -6.53 3.56 16.51
C VAL A 274 -7.67 4.57 16.25
N PHE A 275 -8.65 4.24 15.41
CA PHE A 275 -9.85 5.07 15.24
C PHE A 275 -10.77 5.11 16.45
N LEU A 276 -10.89 3.99 17.17
CA LEU A 276 -11.68 3.94 18.41
C LEU A 276 -11.04 4.82 19.49
N VAL A 277 -9.72 4.74 19.67
CA VAL A 277 -8.94 5.59 20.58
C VAL A 277 -9.10 7.06 20.22
N MET A 278 -8.98 7.43 18.94
CA MET A 278 -9.24 8.80 18.50
C MET A 278 -10.64 9.30 18.90
N GLY A 279 -11.67 8.45 18.79
CA GLY A 279 -13.02 8.80 19.23
C GLY A 279 -13.12 9.00 20.73
N LEU A 280 -12.43 8.17 21.52
CA LEU A 280 -12.39 8.24 22.99
C LEU A 280 -11.68 9.50 23.49
N GLU A 281 -10.55 9.88 22.89
CA GLU A 281 -9.74 11.04 23.30
C GLU A 281 -10.41 12.39 23.01
N LEU A 282 -11.40 12.43 22.11
CA LEU A 282 -12.06 13.67 21.68
C LEU A 282 -12.59 14.52 22.85
N ARG A 283 -13.23 13.87 23.82
CA ARG A 283 -13.80 14.56 24.96
C ARG A 283 -12.73 15.19 25.85
N GLY A 284 -11.68 14.43 26.17
CA GLY A 284 -10.56 14.93 26.99
C GLY A 284 -9.87 16.14 26.36
N ILE A 285 -9.58 16.07 25.06
CA ILE A 285 -8.94 17.17 24.31
C ILE A 285 -9.81 18.44 24.30
N LEU A 286 -11.14 18.30 24.22
CA LEU A 286 -12.05 19.43 24.32
C LEU A 286 -12.05 20.03 25.73
N ASP A 287 -12.18 19.19 26.76
CA ASP A 287 -12.27 19.62 28.16
C ASP A 287 -11.00 20.37 28.60
N ASP A 288 -9.82 19.91 28.18
CA ASP A 288 -8.54 20.59 28.47
C ASP A 288 -8.46 21.97 27.79
N ASN A 289 -8.89 22.07 26.52
CA ASN A 289 -8.91 23.35 25.83
C ASN A 289 -9.88 24.37 26.47
N PHE A 290 -11.03 23.90 26.96
CA PHE A 290 -11.98 24.75 27.69
C PHE A 290 -11.37 25.29 29.00
N ARG A 291 -10.56 24.49 29.72
CA ARG A 291 -9.88 24.92 30.95
C ARG A 291 -8.86 26.03 30.71
N GLN A 292 -8.20 26.05 29.55
CA GLN A 292 -7.20 27.08 29.20
C GLN A 292 -7.77 28.39 28.63
N GLN A 293 -9.09 28.60 28.62
CA GLN A 293 -9.76 29.83 28.11
C GLN A 293 -9.43 30.18 26.64
N SER A 294 -8.85 29.26 25.86
CA SER A 294 -8.49 29.51 24.46
C SER A 294 -9.71 29.52 23.53
N GLY A 295 -10.82 28.92 23.98
CA GLY A 295 -12.11 28.87 23.27
C GLY A 295 -12.05 27.99 22.01
N PRO A 296 -12.98 27.03 21.82
CA PRO A 296 -12.92 26.11 20.68
C PRO A 296 -13.02 26.84 19.33
N GLY A 297 -13.58 28.05 19.29
CA GLY A 297 -13.71 28.85 18.08
C GLY A 297 -12.38 29.16 17.38
N LYS A 298 -11.31 29.44 18.12
CA LYS A 298 -9.97 29.67 17.53
C LYS A 298 -9.44 28.39 16.89
N ALA A 299 -9.54 27.25 17.58
CA ALA A 299 -9.10 25.96 17.07
C ALA A 299 -9.86 25.55 15.80
N ILE A 300 -11.18 25.76 15.78
CA ILE A 300 -12.02 25.51 14.62
C ILE A 300 -11.60 26.38 13.43
N LEU A 301 -11.35 27.68 13.65
CA LEU A 301 -10.92 28.58 12.59
C LEU A 301 -9.55 28.19 12.02
N LEU A 302 -8.59 27.85 12.89
CA LEU A 302 -7.27 27.35 12.48
C LEU A 302 -7.38 26.04 11.72
N ALA A 303 -8.24 25.12 12.17
CA ALA A 303 -8.45 23.83 11.53
C ALA A 303 -9.08 23.99 10.14
N LEU A 304 -10.13 24.79 10.01
CA LEU A 304 -10.78 25.08 8.72
C LEU A 304 -9.83 25.81 7.76
N GLY A 305 -9.08 26.79 8.25
CA GLY A 305 -8.07 27.51 7.47
C GLY A 305 -6.97 26.58 6.95
N SER A 306 -6.44 25.72 7.84
CA SER A 306 -5.43 24.73 7.48
C SER A 306 -5.97 23.72 6.46
N LEU A 307 -7.17 23.19 6.68
CA LEU A 307 -7.81 22.25 5.77
C LEU A 307 -8.04 22.86 4.38
N ALA A 308 -8.50 24.11 4.32
CA ALA A 308 -8.70 24.83 3.06
C ALA A 308 -7.39 25.02 2.29
N ILE A 309 -6.31 25.42 2.98
CA ILE A 309 -4.97 25.57 2.39
C ILE A 309 -4.48 24.23 1.85
N LEU A 310 -4.56 23.17 2.65
CA LEU A 310 -4.12 21.83 2.23
C LEU A 310 -4.90 21.33 1.01
N LEU A 311 -6.23 21.53 0.97
CA LEU A 311 -7.06 21.15 -0.17
C LEU A 311 -6.71 21.96 -1.43
N ALA A 312 -6.46 23.27 -1.29
CA ALA A 312 -6.06 24.12 -2.41
C ALA A 312 -4.71 23.72 -2.99
N ILE A 313 -3.70 23.49 -2.14
CA ILE A 313 -2.36 23.04 -2.56
C ILE A 313 -2.47 21.69 -3.27
N ARG A 314 -3.22 20.75 -2.69
CA ARG A 314 -3.45 19.43 -3.30
C ARG A 314 -4.12 19.56 -4.66
N ALA A 315 -5.15 20.41 -4.78
CA ALA A 315 -5.85 20.66 -6.04
C ALA A 315 -4.91 21.20 -7.13
N VAL A 316 -4.09 22.20 -6.79
CA VAL A 316 -3.12 22.79 -7.73
C VAL A 316 -2.07 21.75 -8.14
N TYR A 317 -1.52 20.99 -7.19
CA TYR A 317 -0.50 19.99 -7.47
C TYR A 317 -1.03 18.86 -8.38
N VAL A 318 -2.20 18.29 -8.05
CA VAL A 318 -2.81 17.22 -8.83
C VAL A 318 -3.20 17.70 -10.23
N ALA A 319 -3.75 18.92 -10.35
CA ALA A 319 -4.05 19.51 -11.66
C ALA A 319 -2.79 19.69 -12.51
N GLY A 320 -1.69 20.15 -11.91
CA GLY A 320 -0.38 20.24 -12.56
C GLY A 320 0.12 18.88 -13.04
N LEU A 321 0.07 17.86 -12.17
CA LEU A 321 0.49 16.49 -12.49
C LEU A 321 -0.27 15.92 -13.69
N ILE A 322 -1.59 16.07 -13.72
CA ILE A 322 -2.45 15.61 -14.84
C ILE A 322 -2.12 16.38 -16.12
N PHE A 323 -1.93 17.70 -16.02
CA PHE A 323 -1.61 18.54 -17.17
C PHE A 323 -0.28 18.16 -17.82
N PHE A 324 0.78 17.93 -17.02
CA PHE A 324 2.09 17.54 -17.53
C PHE A 324 2.10 16.11 -18.08
N GLN A 325 1.29 15.20 -17.53
CA GLN A 325 1.17 13.84 -18.04
C GLN A 325 0.44 13.75 -19.40
N GLY A 326 -0.45 14.69 -19.72
CA GLY A 326 -1.33 14.64 -20.88
C GLY A 326 -0.76 15.17 -22.21
N ARG A 327 0.44 15.77 -22.25
CA ARG A 327 0.97 16.44 -23.46
C ARG A 327 2.32 15.90 -23.92
N ARG A 328 2.36 15.31 -25.12
CA ARG A 328 3.52 15.13 -26.03
C ARG A 328 4.59 14.07 -25.73
N ALA A 329 4.74 13.54 -24.52
CA ALA A 329 5.79 12.54 -24.25
C ALA A 329 5.49 11.12 -24.79
N ARG A 330 4.21 10.73 -24.86
CA ARG A 330 3.80 9.32 -25.00
C ARG A 330 3.87 8.78 -26.43
N LEU A 331 3.39 9.54 -27.42
CA LEU A 331 3.46 9.14 -28.84
C LEU A 331 4.92 8.92 -29.30
N ARG A 332 5.81 9.87 -28.95
CA ARG A 332 7.25 9.76 -29.27
C ARG A 332 7.95 8.59 -28.58
N GLN A 333 7.39 8.09 -27.48
CA GLN A 333 7.96 6.98 -26.74
C GLN A 333 7.58 5.64 -27.37
N ARG A 334 6.34 5.50 -27.87
CA ARG A 334 5.87 4.31 -28.59
C ARG A 334 6.66 4.10 -29.89
N ASP A 335 6.76 5.14 -30.73
CA ASP A 335 7.53 5.09 -31.99
C ASP A 335 8.99 4.65 -31.77
N ARG A 336 9.61 5.11 -30.68
CA ARG A 336 10.98 4.73 -30.32
C ARG A 336 11.09 3.27 -29.88
N LEU A 337 10.11 2.77 -29.13
CA LEU A 337 10.11 1.38 -28.68
C LEU A 337 9.87 0.42 -29.85
N GLU A 338 8.99 0.78 -30.79
CA GLU A 338 8.77 0.02 -32.03
C GLU A 338 10.06 -0.10 -32.83
N GLN A 339 10.76 1.02 -33.06
CA GLN A 339 12.08 1.01 -33.72
C GLN A 339 13.11 0.14 -33.00
N ILE A 340 13.10 0.11 -31.67
CA ILE A 340 14.02 -0.73 -30.89
C ILE A 340 13.62 -2.20 -30.99
N SER A 341 12.32 -2.52 -30.95
CA SER A 341 11.81 -3.89 -31.11
C SER A 341 12.17 -4.44 -32.48
N GLU A 342 11.87 -3.71 -33.55
CA GLU A 342 12.21 -4.08 -34.92
C GLU A 342 13.72 -4.32 -35.10
N ARG A 343 14.56 -3.49 -34.47
CA ARG A 343 16.01 -3.68 -34.45
C ARG A 343 16.44 -4.95 -33.71
N LEU A 344 15.74 -5.34 -32.64
CA LEU A 344 16.04 -6.56 -31.89
C LEU A 344 15.54 -7.83 -32.59
N ASP A 345 14.44 -7.71 -33.35
CA ASP A 345 13.83 -8.81 -34.10
C ASP A 345 14.55 -9.06 -35.43
N SER A 346 15.14 -8.01 -36.02
CA SER A 346 16.00 -8.12 -37.20
C SER A 346 17.41 -8.67 -36.92
N LEU A 347 17.78 -8.90 -35.65
CA LEU A 347 19.07 -9.53 -35.31
C LEU A 347 19.07 -11.01 -35.74
N PRO A 348 20.14 -11.50 -36.38
CA PRO A 348 20.27 -12.92 -36.73
C PRO A 348 20.12 -13.85 -35.51
N PRO A 349 19.53 -15.05 -35.65
CA PRO A 349 19.37 -16.00 -34.54
C PRO A 349 20.69 -16.40 -33.86
N ASP A 350 21.79 -16.38 -34.62
CA ASP A 350 23.15 -16.70 -34.18
C ASP A 350 23.96 -15.46 -33.76
N PHE A 351 23.37 -14.26 -33.76
CA PHE A 351 24.04 -13.00 -33.42
C PHE A 351 24.73 -13.06 -32.05
N ALA A 352 24.06 -13.66 -31.06
CA ALA A 352 24.63 -13.86 -29.73
C ALA A 352 25.85 -14.80 -29.74
N GLY A 353 25.94 -15.72 -30.70
CA GLY A 353 27.01 -16.71 -30.86
C GLY A 353 28.30 -16.18 -31.48
N ARG A 354 28.26 -15.01 -32.15
CA ARG A 354 29.41 -14.45 -32.88
C ARG A 354 30.36 -13.59 -32.03
N GLY A 355 30.02 -13.35 -30.76
CA GLY A 355 30.77 -12.50 -29.84
C GLY A 355 31.87 -13.23 -29.05
N ARG A 356 32.77 -12.46 -28.43
CA ARG A 356 33.87 -12.95 -27.58
C ARG A 356 33.38 -13.69 -26.32
N ASP A 357 32.18 -13.35 -25.85
CA ASP A 357 31.43 -14.06 -24.80
C ASP A 357 29.96 -14.22 -25.23
N PRO A 358 29.62 -15.37 -25.83
CA PRO A 358 28.26 -15.63 -26.28
C PRO A 358 27.21 -15.64 -25.17
N GLY A 359 27.60 -16.11 -23.98
CA GLY A 359 26.69 -16.23 -22.83
C GLY A 359 26.34 -14.87 -22.23
N ALA A 360 27.30 -13.94 -22.16
CA ALA A 360 27.01 -12.55 -21.76
C ALA A 360 26.14 -11.82 -22.80
N THR A 361 26.42 -12.03 -24.08
CA THR A 361 25.67 -11.38 -25.18
C THR A 361 24.22 -11.84 -25.20
N ARG A 362 23.97 -13.15 -25.04
CA ARG A 362 22.62 -13.73 -24.96
C ARG A 362 21.83 -13.16 -23.78
N ARG A 363 22.42 -13.17 -22.57
CA ARG A 363 21.81 -12.58 -21.36
C ARG A 363 21.47 -11.10 -21.54
N ARG A 364 22.33 -10.35 -22.24
CA ARG A 364 22.11 -8.92 -22.51
C ARG A 364 20.95 -8.71 -23.48
N LEU A 365 20.84 -9.51 -24.53
CA LEU A 365 19.73 -9.46 -25.49
C LEU A 365 18.40 -9.85 -24.86
N GLU A 366 18.37 -10.92 -24.06
CA GLU A 366 17.19 -11.32 -23.28
C GLU A 366 16.77 -10.22 -22.28
N SER A 367 17.75 -9.59 -21.62
CA SER A 367 17.48 -8.42 -20.76
C SER A 367 16.94 -7.23 -21.55
N MET A 368 17.45 -6.97 -22.76
CA MET A 368 16.94 -5.90 -23.62
C MET A 368 15.52 -6.18 -24.11
N ARG A 369 15.24 -7.38 -24.63
CA ARG A 369 13.90 -7.80 -25.06
C ARG A 369 12.89 -7.67 -23.91
N SER A 370 13.20 -8.24 -22.74
CA SER A 370 12.30 -8.13 -21.57
C SER A 370 12.10 -6.69 -21.08
N ARG A 371 13.04 -5.77 -21.30
CA ARG A 371 12.85 -4.34 -21.00
C ARG A 371 11.93 -3.67 -22.01
N VAL A 372 12.04 -4.03 -23.29
CA VAL A 372 11.19 -3.51 -24.36
C VAL A 372 9.76 -3.99 -24.19
N THR A 373 9.54 -5.30 -23.97
CA THR A 373 8.21 -5.86 -23.66
C THR A 373 7.58 -5.17 -22.46
N ARG A 374 8.34 -5.00 -21.37
CA ARG A 374 7.87 -4.25 -20.19
C ARG A 374 7.46 -2.82 -20.52
N ALA A 375 8.24 -2.12 -21.34
CA ALA A 375 7.96 -0.75 -21.71
C ALA A 375 6.70 -0.62 -22.59
N PHE A 376 6.44 -1.59 -23.48
CA PHE A 376 5.18 -1.67 -24.21
C PHE A 376 3.99 -1.90 -23.27
N ASN A 377 4.08 -2.91 -22.39
CA ASN A 377 3.02 -3.21 -21.43
C ASN A 377 2.71 -2.00 -20.52
N ASP A 378 3.74 -1.25 -20.10
CA ASP A 378 3.56 -0.03 -19.32
C ASP A 378 2.85 1.08 -20.12
N LEU A 379 3.12 1.21 -21.42
CA LEU A 379 2.41 2.16 -22.30
C LEU A 379 0.95 1.77 -22.50
N ASP A 380 0.69 0.50 -22.83
CA ASP A 380 -0.66 -0.04 -23.05
C ASP A 380 -1.52 0.17 -21.80
N TYR A 381 -0.95 -0.04 -20.62
CA TYR A 381 -1.60 0.26 -19.35
C TYR A 381 -2.03 1.73 -19.22
N TYR A 382 -1.15 2.68 -19.57
CA TYR A 382 -1.48 4.10 -19.47
C TYR A 382 -2.50 4.57 -20.52
N GLU A 383 -2.54 3.92 -21.68
CA GLU A 383 -3.54 4.14 -22.72
C GLU A 383 -4.91 3.59 -22.29
N ALA A 384 -4.94 2.39 -21.70
CA ALA A 384 -6.15 1.77 -21.17
C ALA A 384 -6.70 2.51 -19.94
N SER A 385 -5.83 3.09 -19.09
CA SER A 385 -6.21 3.78 -17.84
C SER A 385 -5.75 5.25 -17.79
N PRO A 386 -6.34 6.15 -18.60
CA PRO A 386 -5.95 7.56 -18.61
C PRO A 386 -6.46 8.33 -17.38
N LEU A 387 -5.54 9.03 -16.71
CA LEU A 387 -5.87 9.96 -15.63
C LEU A 387 -6.49 11.25 -16.18
N GLY A 388 -7.80 11.25 -16.33
CA GLY A 388 -8.58 12.46 -16.61
C GLY A 388 -8.80 13.37 -15.39
N TRP A 389 -9.36 14.56 -15.64
CA TRP A 389 -9.70 15.54 -14.60
C TRP A 389 -10.65 14.98 -13.52
N LYS A 390 -11.58 14.08 -13.89
CA LYS A 390 -12.48 13.40 -12.92
C LYS A 390 -11.71 12.58 -11.90
N HIS A 391 -10.69 11.84 -12.34
CA HIS A 391 -9.80 11.08 -11.44
C HIS A 391 -8.98 12.03 -10.56
N GLY A 392 -8.50 13.14 -11.12
CA GLY A 392 -7.84 14.20 -10.36
C GLY A 392 -8.69 14.74 -9.22
N THR A 393 -9.96 15.07 -9.49
CA THR A 393 -10.89 15.54 -8.46
C THR A 393 -11.06 14.52 -7.33
N ILE A 394 -11.12 13.23 -7.66
CA ILE A 394 -11.18 12.16 -6.64
C ILE A 394 -9.88 12.12 -5.84
N ILE A 395 -8.71 12.16 -6.47
CA ILE A 395 -7.42 12.14 -5.77
C ILE A 395 -7.30 13.32 -4.80
N VAL A 396 -7.79 14.50 -5.19
CA VAL A 396 -7.82 15.69 -4.33
C VAL A 396 -8.76 15.49 -3.14
N TRP A 397 -9.99 15.06 -3.39
CA TRP A 397 -11.00 14.91 -2.34
C TRP A 397 -10.74 13.71 -1.41
N ALA A 398 -10.01 12.71 -1.89
CA ALA A 398 -9.59 11.53 -1.14
C ALA A 398 -8.42 11.80 -0.18
N GLY A 399 -7.80 12.99 -0.21
CA GLY A 399 -6.76 13.35 0.77
C GLY A 399 -7.32 13.62 2.16
N MET A 400 -7.88 12.63 2.84
CA MET A 400 -8.42 12.76 4.21
C MET A 400 -7.29 12.70 5.23
N ARG A 401 -7.37 13.41 6.36
CA ARG A 401 -6.32 13.40 7.41
C ARG A 401 -6.66 12.38 8.47
N GLY A 402 -5.66 11.63 8.90
CA GLY A 402 -5.86 10.43 9.69
C GLY A 402 -5.44 10.51 11.13
N VAL A 403 -5.40 9.35 11.79
CA VAL A 403 -5.00 9.24 13.19
C VAL A 403 -3.51 9.48 13.42
N VAL A 404 -2.68 9.27 12.40
CA VAL A 404 -1.26 9.65 12.45
C VAL A 404 -1.10 11.15 12.73
N THR A 405 -2.01 11.99 12.21
CA THR A 405 -2.07 13.44 12.51
C THR A 405 -2.19 13.69 14.01
N LEU A 406 -3.08 12.97 14.71
CA LEU A 406 -3.31 13.16 16.12
C LEU A 406 -2.12 12.67 16.95
N ALA A 407 -1.67 11.44 16.71
CA ALA A 407 -0.54 10.86 17.43
C ALA A 407 0.73 11.70 17.26
N ALA A 408 1.01 12.17 16.03
CA ALA A 408 2.16 13.02 15.77
C ALA A 408 2.02 14.42 16.42
N ALA A 409 0.81 15.01 16.46
CA ALA A 409 0.59 16.29 17.16
C ALA A 409 0.93 16.22 18.65
N GLN A 410 0.63 15.09 19.30
CA GLN A 410 0.90 14.92 20.71
C GLN A 410 2.40 14.80 21.03
N THR A 411 3.25 14.48 20.04
CA THR A 411 4.72 14.46 20.19
C THR A 411 5.37 15.85 20.21
N LEU A 412 4.60 16.92 20.01
CA LEU A 412 5.12 18.27 20.15
C LEU A 412 5.70 18.49 21.56
N PRO A 413 6.87 19.16 21.70
CA PRO A 413 7.50 19.43 22.98
C PRO A 413 6.54 20.07 23.98
N ARG A 414 6.67 19.74 25.27
CA ARG A 414 5.75 20.23 26.32
C ARG A 414 5.81 21.75 26.48
N GLU A 415 6.94 22.34 26.15
CA GLU A 415 7.21 23.78 26.20
C GLU A 415 6.65 24.54 24.99
N THR A 416 6.00 23.84 24.03
CA THR A 416 5.43 24.45 22.84
C THR A 416 4.34 25.47 23.22
N PRO A 417 4.42 26.72 22.74
CA PRO A 417 3.39 27.72 22.96
C PRO A 417 2.03 27.24 22.46
N GLU A 418 0.99 27.39 23.29
CA GLU A 418 -0.39 26.98 22.98
C GLU A 418 -0.51 25.50 22.53
N ARG A 419 0.32 24.60 23.06
CA ARG A 419 0.34 23.17 22.69
C ARG A 419 -1.05 22.53 22.62
N GLU A 420 -1.90 22.76 23.62
CA GLU A 420 -3.26 22.20 23.66
C GLU A 420 -4.15 22.72 22.52
N LEU A 421 -4.00 23.99 22.14
CA LEU A 421 -4.69 24.57 20.98
C LEU A 421 -4.24 23.88 19.69
N LEU A 422 -2.95 23.58 19.55
CA LEU A 422 -2.39 22.93 18.36
C LEU A 422 -2.82 21.47 18.25
N ILE A 423 -2.86 20.74 19.37
CA ILE A 423 -3.38 19.37 19.44
C ILE A 423 -4.86 19.36 19.08
N LEU A 424 -5.67 20.26 19.66
CA LEU A 424 -7.09 20.37 19.30
C LEU A 424 -7.26 20.75 17.82
N THR A 425 -6.42 21.64 17.28
CA THR A 425 -6.45 22.01 15.86
C THR A 425 -6.15 20.80 14.98
N ALA A 426 -5.14 20.00 15.30
CA ALA A 426 -4.78 18.79 14.58
C ALA A 426 -5.88 17.72 14.66
N PHE A 427 -6.46 17.55 15.85
CA PHE A 427 -7.61 16.69 16.06
C PHE A 427 -8.79 17.12 15.18
N LEU A 428 -9.15 18.40 15.20
CA LEU A 428 -10.26 18.96 14.41
C LEU A 428 -9.99 18.82 12.92
N VAL A 429 -8.77 19.05 12.44
CA VAL A 429 -8.40 18.81 11.03
C VAL A 429 -8.65 17.34 10.67
N ALA A 430 -8.18 16.39 11.49
CA ALA A 430 -8.38 14.96 11.26
C ALA A 430 -9.88 14.62 11.22
N VAL A 431 -10.63 14.93 12.27
CA VAL A 431 -12.05 14.57 12.38
C VAL A 431 -12.93 15.28 11.36
N ILE A 432 -12.76 16.59 11.15
CA ILE A 432 -13.52 17.33 10.12
C ILE A 432 -13.22 16.75 8.74
N SER A 433 -11.95 16.47 8.43
CA SER A 433 -11.59 15.88 7.14
C SER A 433 -12.20 14.48 6.95
N LEU A 434 -12.12 13.60 7.96
CA LEU A 434 -12.66 12.25 7.90
C LEU A 434 -14.18 12.24 7.77
N LEU A 435 -14.89 13.03 8.59
CA LEU A 435 -16.34 13.10 8.56
C LEU A 435 -16.85 13.79 7.29
N LEU A 436 -16.32 14.98 6.98
CA LEU A 436 -16.77 15.76 5.83
C LEU A 436 -16.40 15.06 4.52
N GLN A 437 -15.12 14.76 4.30
CA GLN A 437 -14.68 14.18 3.03
C GLN A 437 -15.12 12.71 2.93
N GLY A 438 -15.08 11.94 4.02
CA GLY A 438 -15.46 10.53 4.01
C GLY A 438 -16.95 10.30 3.72
N LEU A 439 -17.84 11.13 4.28
CA LEU A 439 -19.28 11.03 3.99
C LEU A 439 -19.65 11.61 2.62
N THR A 440 -18.92 12.60 2.12
CA THR A 440 -19.22 13.26 0.84
C THR A 440 -18.56 12.61 -0.37
N LEU A 441 -17.47 11.86 -0.20
CA LEU A 441 -16.74 11.21 -1.31
C LEU A 441 -17.64 10.27 -2.15
N PRO A 442 -18.52 9.42 -1.57
CA PRO A 442 -19.46 8.62 -2.35
C PRO A 442 -20.46 9.45 -3.17
N ALA A 443 -20.88 10.61 -2.66
CA ALA A 443 -21.76 11.52 -3.40
C ALA A 443 -21.01 12.21 -4.55
N LEU A 444 -19.77 12.65 -4.31
CA LEU A 444 -18.89 13.24 -5.31
C LEU A 444 -18.62 12.28 -6.48
N VAL A 445 -18.27 11.02 -6.17
CA VAL A 445 -18.04 9.99 -7.19
C VAL A 445 -19.29 9.77 -8.06
N ARG A 446 -20.47 9.67 -7.44
CA ARG A 446 -21.74 9.56 -8.16
C ARG A 446 -22.03 10.78 -9.04
N ALA A 447 -21.74 11.98 -8.54
CA ALA A 447 -21.93 13.22 -9.28
C ALA A 447 -21.01 13.34 -10.50
N LEU A 448 -19.77 12.86 -10.41
CA LEU A 448 -18.80 12.88 -11.51
C LEU A 448 -19.14 11.89 -12.65
N ARG A 449 -20.14 11.01 -12.46
CA ARG A 449 -20.57 9.98 -13.43
C ARG A 449 -19.36 9.28 -14.07
N ILE A 450 -18.43 8.85 -13.23
CA ILE A 450 -17.32 8.00 -13.69
C ILE A 450 -17.96 6.64 -13.98
N PRO A 451 -17.69 6.01 -15.14
CA PRO A 451 -18.12 4.65 -15.38
C PRO A 451 -17.69 3.80 -14.18
N SER A 452 -18.65 3.28 -13.43
CA SER A 452 -18.35 2.32 -12.36
C SER A 452 -17.70 1.10 -13.00
N ALA A 453 -16.93 0.35 -12.22
CA ALA A 453 -16.28 -0.91 -12.59
C ALA A 453 -17.14 -1.92 -13.39
N ALA A 454 -18.46 -1.74 -13.55
CA ALA A 454 -19.30 -2.50 -14.49
C ALA A 454 -18.84 -2.38 -15.96
N ALA A 455 -18.23 -1.27 -16.39
CA ALA A 455 -17.60 -1.16 -17.70
C ALA A 455 -16.19 -1.79 -17.75
N ASP A 456 -15.48 -1.82 -16.62
CA ASP A 456 -14.20 -2.52 -16.47
C ASP A 456 -14.37 -4.03 -16.26
N THR A 457 -15.55 -4.52 -15.86
CA THR A 457 -15.75 -5.95 -15.56
C THR A 457 -15.60 -6.81 -16.82
N SER A 458 -15.98 -6.30 -17.99
CA SER A 458 -15.73 -7.00 -19.26
C SER A 458 -14.24 -7.03 -19.60
N LEU A 459 -13.54 -5.90 -19.42
CA LEU A 459 -12.09 -5.81 -19.67
C LEU A 459 -11.29 -6.70 -18.69
N LEU A 460 -11.68 -6.71 -17.42
CA LEU A 460 -11.09 -7.58 -16.40
C LEU A 460 -11.34 -9.05 -16.72
N ARG A 461 -12.54 -9.41 -17.20
CA ARG A 461 -12.83 -10.78 -17.65
C ARG A 461 -12.01 -11.18 -18.87
N GLU A 462 -11.90 -10.29 -19.87
CA GLU A 462 -11.04 -10.51 -21.05
C GLU A 462 -9.57 -10.69 -20.63
N GLU A 463 -9.10 -9.89 -19.67
CA GLU A 463 -7.75 -9.99 -19.10
C GLU A 463 -7.55 -11.30 -18.31
N GLU A 464 -8.55 -11.71 -17.51
CA GLU A 464 -8.57 -13.00 -16.81
C GLU A 464 -8.55 -14.18 -17.77
N GLU A 465 -9.37 -14.15 -18.82
CA GLU A 465 -9.41 -15.19 -19.85
C GLU A 465 -8.10 -15.30 -20.62
N ALA A 466 -7.48 -14.17 -20.96
CA ALA A 466 -6.17 -14.12 -21.60
C ALA A 466 -5.06 -14.68 -20.68
N LEU A 467 -5.08 -14.33 -19.38
CA LEU A 467 -4.14 -14.89 -18.42
C LEU A 467 -4.35 -16.40 -18.25
N ASP A 468 -5.60 -16.85 -18.09
CA ASP A 468 -5.91 -18.27 -17.92
C ASP A 468 -5.49 -19.08 -19.17
N ALA A 469 -5.59 -18.50 -20.37
CA ALA A 469 -5.06 -19.10 -21.59
C ALA A 469 -3.53 -19.26 -21.56
N GLU A 470 -2.78 -18.23 -21.14
CA GLU A 470 -1.32 -18.28 -20.99
C GLU A 470 -0.87 -19.34 -19.97
N LEU A 471 -1.56 -19.42 -18.82
CA LEU A 471 -1.27 -20.41 -17.79
C LEU A 471 -1.56 -21.83 -18.28
N ARG A 472 -2.69 -22.02 -18.96
CA ARG A 472 -3.05 -23.30 -19.59
C ARG A 472 -2.00 -23.72 -20.62
N THR A 473 -1.53 -22.81 -21.46
CA THR A 473 -0.46 -23.10 -22.44
C THR A 473 0.81 -23.58 -21.72
N ALA A 474 1.24 -22.90 -20.66
CA ALA A 474 2.39 -23.34 -19.88
C ALA A 474 2.22 -24.73 -19.24
N ALA A 475 1.01 -25.08 -18.81
CA ALA A 475 0.70 -26.41 -18.31
C ALA A 475 0.75 -27.47 -19.43
N LEU A 476 0.22 -27.16 -20.62
CA LEU A 476 0.26 -28.03 -21.80
C LEU A 476 1.69 -28.25 -22.30
N ASP A 477 2.51 -27.19 -22.35
CA ASP A 477 3.92 -27.26 -22.72
C ASP A 477 4.69 -28.18 -21.76
N ARG A 478 4.40 -28.11 -20.46
CA ARG A 478 5.00 -29.02 -19.48
C ARG A 478 4.56 -30.48 -19.68
N LEU A 479 3.33 -30.73 -20.10
CA LEU A 479 2.88 -32.09 -20.45
C LEU A 479 3.52 -32.61 -21.74
N ALA A 480 3.84 -31.73 -22.69
CA ALA A 480 4.45 -32.07 -23.96
C ALA A 480 5.97 -32.32 -23.85
N ASP A 481 6.59 -31.90 -22.75
CA ASP A 481 8.02 -32.02 -22.50
C ASP A 481 8.47 -33.49 -22.44
N PRO A 482 9.29 -33.97 -23.40
CA PRO A 482 9.77 -35.34 -23.41
C PRO A 482 10.60 -35.71 -22.19
N THR A 483 11.19 -34.71 -21.50
CA THR A 483 11.99 -34.94 -20.30
C THR A 483 11.14 -35.24 -19.07
N LEU A 484 9.84 -34.91 -19.08
CA LEU A 484 8.91 -35.18 -17.97
C LEU A 484 8.91 -36.66 -17.56
N ALA A 485 8.93 -37.57 -18.54
CA ALA A 485 8.97 -39.01 -18.29
C ALA A 485 10.35 -39.49 -17.81
N VAL A 486 11.42 -38.77 -18.14
CA VAL A 486 12.82 -39.13 -17.81
C VAL A 486 13.22 -38.61 -16.43
N GLU A 487 12.87 -37.36 -16.11
CA GLU A 487 13.11 -36.73 -14.80
C GLU A 487 12.39 -37.46 -13.66
N GLU A 488 11.19 -37.98 -13.94
CA GLU A 488 10.36 -38.71 -12.97
C GLU A 488 10.51 -40.24 -13.10
N GLY A 489 11.52 -40.74 -13.83
CA GLY A 489 11.84 -42.18 -13.88
C GLY A 489 10.72 -43.08 -14.43
N GLY A 490 9.87 -42.59 -15.32
CA GLY A 490 8.77 -43.36 -15.94
C GLY A 490 7.47 -43.40 -15.13
N ARG A 491 7.30 -42.51 -14.14
CA ARG A 491 6.15 -42.48 -13.20
C ARG A 491 4.78 -42.24 -13.86
N TRP A 492 4.73 -41.64 -15.05
CA TRP A 492 3.49 -41.26 -15.73
C TRP A 492 3.23 -42.13 -16.95
N ASP A 493 2.08 -42.82 -16.98
CA ASP A 493 1.65 -43.57 -18.16
C ASP A 493 1.08 -42.62 -19.25
N ALA A 494 1.15 -43.04 -20.51
CA ALA A 494 0.67 -42.24 -21.64
C ALA A 494 -0.83 -41.90 -21.53
N ARG A 495 -1.60 -42.76 -20.85
CA ARG A 495 -3.03 -42.56 -20.63
C ARG A 495 -3.28 -41.40 -19.65
N THR A 496 -2.57 -41.33 -18.53
CA THR A 496 -2.68 -40.23 -17.55
C THR A 496 -2.30 -38.89 -18.18
N LEU A 497 -1.23 -38.85 -18.98
CA LEU A 497 -0.84 -37.64 -19.71
C LEU A 497 -1.91 -37.21 -20.73
N THR A 498 -2.54 -38.16 -21.41
CA THR A 498 -3.63 -37.89 -22.35
C THR A 498 -4.87 -37.33 -21.62
N ILE A 499 -5.23 -37.89 -20.47
CA ILE A 499 -6.33 -37.40 -19.63
C ILE A 499 -6.04 -35.98 -19.14
N ALA A 500 -4.81 -35.72 -18.66
CA ALA A 500 -4.37 -34.40 -18.22
C ALA A 500 -4.49 -33.35 -19.32
N ARG A 501 -4.04 -33.71 -20.53
CA ARG A 501 -4.12 -32.85 -21.72
C ARG A 501 -5.56 -32.51 -22.09
N ARG A 502 -6.43 -33.53 -22.20
CA ARG A 502 -7.85 -33.31 -22.52
C ARG A 502 -8.53 -32.39 -21.52
N ARG A 503 -8.27 -32.57 -20.23
CA ARG A 503 -8.85 -31.74 -19.17
C ARG A 503 -8.43 -30.27 -19.25
N LEU A 504 -7.16 -30.01 -19.62
CA LEU A 504 -6.69 -28.64 -19.83
C LEU A 504 -7.29 -28.02 -21.10
N GLU A 505 -7.33 -28.78 -22.21
CA GLU A 505 -7.89 -28.30 -23.48
C GLU A 505 -9.41 -28.07 -23.38
N HIS A 506 -10.13 -28.94 -22.66
CA HIS A 506 -11.58 -28.97 -22.54
C HIS A 506 -11.98 -28.99 -21.05
N ALA A 507 -12.08 -27.82 -20.44
CA ALA A 507 -12.41 -27.66 -19.01
C ALA A 507 -13.76 -28.28 -18.58
N ALA A 508 -14.62 -28.66 -19.52
CA ALA A 508 -15.98 -29.16 -19.30
C ALA A 508 -16.13 -30.69 -19.34
N ASP A 509 -15.05 -31.44 -19.52
CA ASP A 509 -15.13 -32.91 -19.60
C ASP A 509 -15.25 -33.52 -18.19
N GLU A 510 -16.48 -33.67 -17.68
CA GLU A 510 -16.77 -34.28 -16.37
C GLU A 510 -16.23 -35.72 -16.25
N ASP A 511 -16.03 -36.40 -17.38
CA ASP A 511 -15.51 -37.77 -17.47
C ASP A 511 -13.98 -37.86 -17.45
N ALA A 512 -13.26 -36.72 -17.38
CA ALA A 512 -11.81 -36.71 -17.22
C ALA A 512 -11.43 -37.17 -15.80
N GLY A 513 -11.27 -38.49 -15.65
CA GLY A 513 -10.98 -39.18 -14.39
C GLY A 513 -9.92 -38.53 -13.50
N ALA A 514 -9.87 -38.95 -12.23
CA ALA A 514 -9.01 -38.34 -11.22
C ALA A 514 -7.54 -38.30 -11.67
N LEU A 515 -7.02 -37.08 -11.88
CA LEU A 515 -5.60 -36.86 -12.13
C LEU A 515 -4.82 -37.22 -10.87
N ALA A 516 -3.66 -37.86 -11.06
CA ALA A 516 -2.73 -38.08 -9.97
C ALA A 516 -2.34 -36.73 -9.33
N ARG A 517 -2.45 -36.64 -8.00
CA ARG A 517 -2.17 -35.42 -7.23
C ARG A 517 -0.81 -34.82 -7.57
N GLU A 518 0.21 -35.67 -7.64
CA GLU A 518 1.58 -35.27 -7.97
C GLU A 518 1.68 -34.60 -9.34
N LEU A 519 0.97 -35.11 -10.35
CA LEU A 519 0.88 -34.47 -11.67
C LEU A 519 0.17 -33.11 -11.57
N GLN A 520 -0.89 -32.99 -10.79
CA GLN A 520 -1.57 -31.70 -10.59
C GLN A 520 -0.64 -30.67 -9.92
N LEU A 521 0.11 -31.06 -8.89
CA LEU A 521 1.09 -30.20 -8.23
C LEU A 521 2.20 -29.75 -9.20
N LEU A 522 2.65 -30.64 -10.09
CA LEU A 522 3.63 -30.33 -11.13
C LEU A 522 3.09 -29.30 -12.13
N LEU A 523 1.84 -29.46 -12.59
CA LEU A 523 1.19 -28.50 -13.49
C LEU A 523 0.95 -27.15 -12.81
N ILE A 524 0.57 -27.12 -11.53
CA ILE A 524 0.47 -25.89 -10.74
C ILE A 524 1.84 -25.20 -10.66
N GLY A 525 2.93 -25.96 -10.51
CA GLY A 525 4.30 -25.43 -10.55
C GLY A 525 4.65 -24.75 -11.87
N ALA A 526 4.26 -25.34 -13.00
CA ALA A 526 4.46 -24.76 -14.33
C ALA A 526 3.65 -23.46 -14.51
N MET A 527 2.35 -23.50 -14.18
CA MET A 527 1.47 -22.31 -14.22
C MET A 527 2.01 -21.19 -13.34
N ARG A 528 2.43 -21.49 -12.10
CA ARG A 528 2.99 -20.49 -11.19
C ARG A 528 4.28 -19.87 -11.74
N SER A 529 5.13 -20.66 -12.40
CA SER A 529 6.36 -20.15 -13.00
C SER A 529 6.04 -19.15 -14.12
N ARG A 530 5.06 -19.46 -14.98
CA ARG A 530 4.57 -18.55 -16.02
C ARG A 530 3.94 -17.29 -15.43
N LEU A 531 3.11 -17.43 -14.40
CA LEU A 531 2.50 -16.30 -13.69
C LEU A 531 3.54 -15.32 -13.14
N LEU A 532 4.64 -15.84 -12.57
CA LEU A 532 5.75 -15.03 -12.05
C LEU A 532 6.52 -14.30 -13.16
N GLU A 533 6.63 -14.88 -14.35
CA GLU A 533 7.24 -14.23 -15.52
C GLU A 533 6.37 -13.07 -16.01
N LEU A 534 5.09 -13.34 -16.24
CA LEU A 534 4.10 -12.36 -16.68
C LEU A 534 3.98 -11.19 -15.69
N SER A 535 4.03 -11.47 -14.38
CA SER A 535 4.07 -10.46 -13.33
C SER A 535 5.31 -9.57 -13.40
N ARG A 536 6.51 -10.14 -13.66
CA ARG A 536 7.73 -9.33 -13.83
C ARG A 536 7.64 -8.44 -15.07
N GLU A 537 7.06 -8.96 -16.14
CA GLU A 537 6.81 -8.26 -17.40
C GLU A 537 5.72 -7.20 -17.28
N GLY A 538 4.88 -7.26 -16.25
CA GLY A 538 3.72 -6.39 -16.10
C GLY A 538 2.71 -6.57 -17.23
N ALA A 539 2.63 -7.77 -17.83
CA ALA A 539 1.74 -8.03 -18.96
C ALA A 539 0.26 -7.93 -18.58
N PHE A 540 -0.05 -8.21 -17.31
CA PHE A 540 -1.40 -8.19 -16.75
C PHE A 540 -1.44 -7.30 -15.50
N SER A 541 -2.64 -6.84 -15.14
CA SER A 541 -2.91 -6.09 -13.92
C SER A 541 -2.61 -6.90 -12.66
N SER A 542 -2.19 -6.23 -11.59
CA SER A 542 -1.92 -6.91 -10.31
C SER A 542 -3.17 -7.47 -9.66
N GLU A 543 -4.37 -7.05 -10.06
CA GLU A 543 -5.63 -7.63 -9.58
C GLU A 543 -5.81 -9.03 -10.14
N VAL A 544 -5.76 -9.17 -11.47
CA VAL A 544 -5.90 -10.44 -12.18
C VAL A 544 -4.77 -11.42 -11.82
N LEU A 545 -3.53 -10.94 -11.73
CA LEU A 545 -2.39 -11.75 -11.28
C LEU A 545 -2.58 -12.29 -9.86
N ARG A 546 -3.08 -11.47 -8.92
CA ARG A 546 -3.30 -11.90 -7.53
C ARG A 546 -4.48 -12.83 -7.39
N GLU A 547 -5.55 -12.63 -8.15
CA GLU A 547 -6.67 -13.57 -8.18
C GLU A 547 -6.24 -14.93 -8.70
N SER A 548 -5.53 -14.97 -9.83
CA SER A 548 -4.98 -16.22 -10.38
C SER A 548 -4.01 -16.90 -9.40
N GLN A 549 -3.14 -16.14 -8.75
CA GLN A 549 -2.25 -16.68 -7.71
C GLN A 549 -3.03 -17.30 -6.54
N ARG A 550 -4.07 -16.62 -6.03
CA ARG A 550 -4.92 -17.15 -4.95
C ARG A 550 -5.66 -18.42 -5.38
N ARG A 551 -6.15 -18.49 -6.62
CA ARG A 551 -6.76 -19.72 -7.18
C ARG A 551 -5.77 -20.88 -7.18
N LEU A 552 -4.54 -20.67 -7.67
CA LEU A 552 -3.49 -21.70 -7.68
C LEU A 552 -3.08 -22.12 -6.26
N ASP A 553 -2.98 -21.18 -5.33
CA ASP A 553 -2.62 -21.45 -3.95
C ASP A 553 -3.70 -22.25 -3.22
N ALA A 554 -4.98 -21.89 -3.40
CA ALA A 554 -6.11 -22.64 -2.85
C ALA A 554 -6.18 -24.08 -3.40
N GLN A 555 -5.95 -24.26 -4.70
CA GLN A 555 -5.89 -25.59 -5.31
C GLN A 555 -4.75 -26.42 -4.72
N GLN A 556 -3.55 -25.85 -4.60
CA GLN A 556 -2.41 -26.56 -4.02
C GLN A 556 -2.66 -26.96 -2.56
N VAL A 557 -3.12 -26.03 -1.72
CA VAL A 557 -3.40 -26.30 -0.30
C VAL A 557 -4.48 -27.39 -0.16
N SER A 558 -5.53 -27.35 -0.98
CA SER A 558 -6.57 -28.38 -0.99
C SER A 558 -6.02 -29.77 -1.33
N LEU A 559 -5.08 -29.86 -2.28
CA LEU A 559 -4.45 -31.11 -2.67
C LEU A 559 -3.50 -31.66 -1.60
N GLU A 560 -2.77 -30.77 -0.92
CA GLU A 560 -1.87 -31.13 0.17
C GLU A 560 -2.63 -31.57 1.43
N MET A 561 -3.75 -30.92 1.77
CA MET A 561 -4.56 -31.32 2.94
C MET A 561 -5.14 -32.73 2.83
N ARG A 562 -5.58 -33.14 1.63
CA ARG A 562 -6.06 -34.52 1.38
C ARG A 562 -5.01 -35.60 1.63
N GLN A 563 -3.73 -35.24 1.78
CA GLN A 563 -2.66 -36.16 2.13
C GLN A 563 -2.66 -36.53 3.61
N ASN A 564 -3.06 -35.63 4.49
CA ASN A 564 -2.93 -35.81 5.94
C ASN A 564 -4.12 -36.58 6.56
N ASP A 565 -5.18 -36.79 5.78
CA ASP A 565 -6.38 -37.54 6.18
C ASP A 565 -6.31 -39.05 5.83
N VAL A 566 -5.19 -39.51 5.25
CA VAL A 566 -4.90 -40.92 4.89
C VAL A 566 -3.64 -41.36 5.62
#